data_AF-A0A957UAU8-F1
#
_entry.id   AF-A0A957UAU8-F1
#
_cell.length_a   1.000
_cell.length_b   1.000
_cell.length_c   1.000
_cell.angle_alpha   90.00
_cell.angle_beta   90.00
_cell.angle_gamma   90.00
#
_symmetry.space_group_name_H-M   'P 1'
#
loop_
_entity.id
_entity.type
_entity.pdbx_description
1 polymer ?
#
loop_
_entity_poly.entity_id
_entity_poly.type
_entity_poly.pdbx_seq_one_letter_code
_entity_poly.pdbx_strand_id
1 'polypeptide(L)' 'GGSITGEHGVGMEKRQHMPAMFAETDLEVMATLRRGLDPAELANRGKMFPGSEAPALHSRGPHPLEQQGIISRE' A
#
# COMPACT_ATOMS: atom_id res chain seq x y z
N GLY A 1 26.50 0.12 0.92
CA GLY A 1 25.13 0.32 1.40
C GLY A 1 24.54 1.49 0.65
N GLY A 2 23.33 1.32 0.11
CA GLY A 2 22.58 2.35 -0.60
C GLY A 2 21.10 2.18 -0.30
N SER A 3 20.31 3.24 -0.47
CA SER A 3 18.87 3.19 -0.19
C SER A 3 18.09 2.74 -1.42
N ILE A 4 17.05 1.92 -1.23
CA ILE A 4 16.12 1.51 -2.33
C ILE A 4 15.23 2.68 -2.80
N THR A 5 15.23 3.77 -2.03
CA THR A 5 14.55 5.01 -2.38
C THR A 5 15.33 6.23 -1.89
N GLY A 6 15.39 7.29 -2.70
CA GLY A 6 15.74 8.63 -2.23
C GLY A 6 14.55 9.24 -1.49
N GLU A 7 13.85 10.18 -2.14
CA GLU A 7 12.69 10.89 -1.56
C GLU A 7 11.33 10.27 -1.88
N HIS A 8 11.24 9.43 -2.92
CA HIS A 8 9.96 8.94 -3.45
C HIS A 8 9.28 7.84 -2.61
N GLY A 9 9.95 7.31 -1.59
CA GLY A 9 9.46 6.24 -0.74
C GLY A 9 9.39 4.85 -1.41
N VAL A 10 8.77 3.92 -0.66
CA VAL A 10 8.55 2.53 -1.06
C VAL A 10 7.07 2.33 -1.37
N GLY A 11 6.76 2.02 -2.62
CA GLY A 11 5.43 1.60 -3.07
C GLY A 11 5.46 0.19 -3.66
N MET A 12 4.43 -0.15 -4.44
CA MET A 12 4.26 -1.46 -5.08
C MET A 12 5.53 -1.96 -5.79
N GLU A 13 6.19 -1.07 -6.53
CA GLU A 13 7.34 -1.39 -7.38
C GLU A 13 8.59 -1.75 -6.58
N LYS A 14 8.72 -1.23 -5.36
CA LYS A 14 9.96 -1.31 -4.56
C LYS A 14 9.83 -2.20 -3.33
N ARG A 15 8.61 -2.57 -2.92
CA ARG A 15 8.35 -3.36 -1.69
C ARG A 15 9.11 -4.69 -1.65
N GLN A 16 9.35 -5.31 -2.81
CA GLN A 16 10.09 -6.58 -2.90
C GLN A 16 11.56 -6.48 -2.44
N HIS A 17 12.13 -5.27 -2.44
CA HIS A 17 13.51 -5.02 -2.01
C HIS A 17 13.63 -4.70 -0.51
N MET A 18 12.51 -4.61 0.22
CA MET A 18 12.51 -4.36 1.67
C MET A 18 13.43 -5.34 2.44
N PRO A 19 13.43 -6.66 2.19
CA PRO A 19 14.30 -7.59 2.92
C PRO A 19 15.79 -7.44 2.62
N ALA A 20 16.15 -6.77 1.52
CA ALA A 20 17.53 -6.46 1.19
C ALA A 20 18.04 -5.19 1.88
N MET A 21 17.13 -4.37 2.43
CA MET A 21 17.46 -3.08 3.05
C MET A 21 17.29 -3.07 4.57
N PHE A 22 16.32 -3.82 5.08
CA PHE A 22 15.96 -3.83 6.50
C PHE A 22 16.15 -5.22 7.10
N ALA A 23 16.51 -5.28 8.38
CA ALA A 23 16.56 -6.55 9.09
C ALA A 23 15.13 -7.08 9.30
N GLU A 24 14.99 -8.39 9.49
CA GLU A 24 13.71 -9.03 9.75
C GLU A 24 12.99 -8.40 10.96
N THR A 25 13.73 -8.09 12.03
CA THR A 25 13.21 -7.42 13.22
C THR A 25 12.66 -6.03 12.94
N ASP A 26 13.27 -5.28 12.01
CA ASP A 26 12.79 -3.95 11.63
C ASP A 26 11.45 -4.07 10.88
N LEU A 27 11.37 -5.04 9.95
CA LEU A 27 10.15 -5.33 9.21
C LEU A 27 9.01 -5.75 10.13
N GLU A 28 9.29 -6.56 11.15
CA GLU A 28 8.31 -6.97 12.16
C GLU A 28 7.79 -5.79 13.00
N VAL A 29 8.67 -4.88 13.39
CA VAL A 29 8.28 -3.65 14.11
C VAL A 29 7.37 -2.79 13.24
N MET A 30 7.75 -2.54 11.98
CA MET A 30 6.93 -1.77 11.04
C MET A 30 5.55 -2.43 10.83
N ALA A 31 5.50 -3.76 10.68
CA ALA A 31 4.26 -4.51 10.53
C ALA A 31 3.39 -4.45 11.80
N THR A 32 4.00 -4.50 12.98
CA THR A 32 3.29 -4.40 14.27
C THR A 32 2.66 -3.03 14.46
N LEU A 33 3.39 -1.96 14.14
CA LEU A 33 2.85 -0.60 14.16
C LEU A 33 1.66 -0.46 13.21
N ARG A 34 1.77 -1.01 11.99
CA ARG A 34 0.65 -0.98 11.05
C ARG A 34 -0.57 -1.73 11.58
N ARG A 35 -0.41 -2.93 12.14
CA ARG A 35 -1.53 -3.68 12.72
C ARG A 35 -2.19 -2.96 13.89
N GLY A 36 -1.42 -2.20 14.67
CA GLY A 36 -1.96 -1.39 15.76
C GLY A 36 -2.78 -0.18 15.28
N LEU A 37 -2.40 0.42 14.16
CA LEU A 37 -3.05 1.64 13.63
C LEU A 37 -4.15 1.35 12.60
N ASP A 38 -3.97 0.32 11.78
CA ASP A 38 -4.90 -0.10 10.71
C ASP A 38 -5.16 -1.62 10.81
N PRO A 39 -5.88 -2.09 11.84
CA PRO A 39 -6.12 -3.52 12.07
C PRO A 39 -6.89 -4.20 10.93
N ALA A 40 -7.67 -3.43 10.17
CA ALA A 40 -8.46 -3.91 9.04
C ALA A 40 -7.73 -3.80 7.68
N GLU A 41 -6.49 -3.33 7.67
CA GLU A 41 -5.67 -3.12 6.48
C GLU A 41 -6.40 -2.34 5.38
N LEU A 42 -7.07 -1.26 5.75
CA LEU A 42 -7.84 -0.42 4.81
C LEU A 42 -6.92 0.56 4.08
N ALA A 43 -5.89 1.09 4.75
CA ALA A 43 -5.04 2.12 4.18
C ALA A 43 -3.95 1.50 3.30
N ASN A 44 -4.01 1.71 1.98
CA ASN A 44 -2.98 1.24 1.03
C ASN A 44 -2.68 -0.27 1.18
N ARG A 45 -3.73 -1.11 1.14
CA ARG A 45 -3.59 -2.58 1.15
C ARG A 45 -2.62 -3.03 0.05
N GLY A 46 -1.76 -4.01 0.35
CA GLY A 46 -0.78 -4.58 -0.58
C GLY A 46 0.39 -3.68 -1.02
N LYS A 47 0.44 -2.41 -0.60
CA LYS A 47 1.42 -1.43 -1.12
C LYS A 47 2.79 -1.42 -0.45
N MET A 48 2.86 -1.69 0.86
CA MET A 48 4.06 -1.45 1.68
C MET A 48 4.97 -2.67 1.86
N PHE A 49 4.41 -3.85 2.17
CA PHE A 49 5.20 -5.04 2.49
C PHE A 49 5.19 -6.06 1.35
N PRO A 50 6.24 -6.88 1.19
CA PRO A 50 6.18 -8.09 0.38
C PRO A 50 4.98 -8.96 0.80
N GLY A 51 4.29 -9.59 -0.16
CA GLY A 51 3.07 -10.37 0.12
C GLY A 51 1.81 -9.87 -0.62
N SER A 52 0.66 -10.12 -0.01
CA SER A 52 -0.69 -10.08 -0.59
C SER A 52 -0.98 -8.82 -1.41
N GLU A 53 -1.49 -9.01 -2.62
CA GLU A 53 -1.97 -7.91 -3.46
C GLU A 53 -3.27 -7.33 -2.88
N ALA A 54 -3.51 -6.04 -3.13
CA ALA A 54 -4.83 -5.50 -2.90
C ALA A 54 -5.83 -6.22 -3.83
N PRO A 55 -7.03 -6.58 -3.35
CA PRO A 55 -8.08 -7.04 -4.26
C PRO A 55 -8.32 -5.98 -5.32
N ALA A 56 -8.37 -6.41 -6.58
CA ALA A 56 -8.69 -5.52 -7.68
C ALA A 56 -10.04 -4.84 -7.42
N LEU A 57 -10.16 -3.57 -7.81
CA LEU A 57 -11.43 -2.85 -7.77
C LEU A 57 -12.51 -3.66 -8.50
N HIS A 58 -13.49 -4.16 -7.76
CA HIS A 58 -14.59 -4.94 -8.33
C HIS A 58 -15.54 -4.08 -9.17
N SER A 59 -15.54 -2.76 -8.97
CA SER A 59 -16.30 -1.82 -9.77
C SER A 59 -15.54 -1.43 -11.04
N ARG A 60 -16.13 -1.70 -12.21
CA ARG A 60 -15.68 -1.15 -13.50
C ARG A 60 -16.63 -0.03 -13.92
N GLY A 61 -16.10 1.01 -14.55
CA GLY A 61 -16.87 2.16 -15.01
C GLY A 61 -17.00 3.27 -13.97
N PRO A 62 -17.90 4.25 -14.20
CA PRO A 62 -18.05 5.40 -13.33
C PRO A 62 -18.47 4.98 -11.93
N HIS A 63 -17.91 5.62 -10.92
CA HIS A 63 -18.29 5.44 -9.52
C HIS A 63 -19.80 5.67 -9.37
N PRO A 64 -20.52 4.97 -8.47
CA PRO A 64 -21.96 5.16 -8.31
C PRO A 64 -22.38 6.63 -8.12
N LEU A 65 -21.54 7.43 -7.46
CA LEU A 65 -21.77 8.87 -7.29
C LEU A 65 -21.57 9.69 -8.58
N GLU A 66 -20.72 9.24 -9.51
CA GLU A 66 -20.61 9.84 -10.85
C GLU A 66 -21.86 9.53 -11.69
N GLN A 67 -22.37 8.30 -11.59
CA GLN A 67 -23.61 7.90 -12.28
C GLN A 67 -24.82 8.70 -11.80
N GLN A 68 -24.80 9.15 -10.54
CA GLN A 68 -25.82 9.98 -9.92
C GLN A 68 -25.59 11.49 -10.14
N GLY A 69 -24.50 11.89 -10.80
CA GLY A 69 -24.15 13.29 -11.01
C GLY A 69 -23.76 14.06 -9.74
N ILE A 70 -23.45 13.35 -8.65
CA ILE A 70 -23.04 13.95 -7.36
C ILE A 70 -21.57 14.39 -7.40
N ILE A 71 -20.74 13.64 -8.13
CA ILE A 71 -19.33 13.96 -8.35
C ILE A 71 -18.99 13.83 -9.85
N SER A 72 -17.94 14.51 -10.29
CA SER A 72 -17.38 14.37 -11.65
C SER A 72 -15.88 14.10 -11.57
N ARG A 73 -15.37 13.25 -12.48
CA ARG A 73 -13.95 13.25 -12.84
C ARG A 73 -13.70 14.37 -13.83
N GLU A 74 -12.95 15.39 -13.41
CA GLU A 74 -12.27 16.31 -14.33
C GLU A 74 -11.07 15.61 -15.00
#